data_AF-A0A452QF28-F1
#
_entry.id   AF-A0A452QF28-F1
#
_cell.length_a   1.000
_cell.length_b   1.000
_cell.length_c   1.000
_cell.angle_alpha   90.00
_cell.angle_beta   90.00
_cell.angle_gamma   90.00
#
_symmetry.space_group_name_H-M   'P 1'
#
loop_
_entity.id
_entity.type
_entity.pdbx_description
1 polymer ?
#
loop_
_entity_poly.entity_id
_entity_poly.type
_entity_poly.pdbx_seq_one_letter_code
_entity_poly.pdbx_strand_id
1 'polypeptide(L)'
;MAMQKIFAREILDSRGNPTVEVDLHTAKGRFRAAVPSGASTGIYEALELRDGDKSRYLGKGVLKAVEHINKTLGPALLEKKLSVVDQEKVDKFMIELDGTENKSKFGANAILGVSLAVCKAGAAEKGVPLYRHIADLAGNPDLVLPVPAFNVINGGSHAGNKLAMQEFMILPVGASSFKEAMRIGAEVYHHLKGVIKAKYGKDATNVGDEGGFAPNILENNEALELLKTAIQAAGYPDKVVIGMDVAASEFYRNGKYDLDFKSPDDPSRHITGEKLGELYKSFIKNYPVVSIEDPFDQDDWATWTSFLSGVNIQIVGDDLTVTNPKRIAQAVEKKACNCLLLKVNQIGSVTESIQA
;
A
#
# COMPACT_ATOMS: atom_id res chain seq x y z
N MET A 1 -29.09 5.75 -11.09
CA MET A 1 -30.11 5.01 -10.31
C MET A 1 -29.95 5.21 -8.80
N ALA A 2 -31.06 5.15 -8.06
CA ALA A 2 -31.07 5.34 -6.61
C ALA A 2 -30.54 4.10 -5.86
N MET A 3 -29.80 4.35 -4.78
CA MET A 3 -29.44 3.33 -3.78
C MET A 3 -30.71 2.84 -3.06
N GLN A 4 -30.82 1.54 -2.82
CA GLN A 4 -31.99 0.93 -2.17
C GLN A 4 -31.69 0.46 -0.75
N LYS A 5 -30.47 -0.04 -0.50
CA LYS A 5 -30.02 -0.50 0.81
C LYS A 5 -28.50 -0.45 0.90
N ILE A 6 -27.98 0.01 2.03
CA ILE A 6 -26.58 -0.11 2.39
C ILE A 6 -26.52 -0.92 3.68
N PHE A 7 -25.62 -1.89 3.74
CA PHE A 7 -25.43 -2.73 4.92
C PHE A 7 -23.96 -3.09 5.08
N ALA A 8 -23.41 -2.84 6.26
CA ALA A 8 -22.06 -3.21 6.62
C ALA A 8 -22.02 -4.40 7.58
N ARG A 9 -20.94 -5.17 7.49
CA ARG A 9 -20.59 -6.24 8.42
C ARG A 9 -19.09 -6.24 8.69
N GLU A 10 -18.71 -6.92 9.75
CA GLU A 10 -17.32 -7.23 10.04
C GLU A 10 -16.93 -8.54 9.34
N ILE A 11 -15.77 -8.55 8.68
CA ILE A 11 -15.09 -9.73 8.11
C ILE A 11 -13.64 -9.77 8.61
N LEU A 12 -12.84 -10.75 8.20
CA LEU A 12 -11.41 -10.81 8.52
C LEU A 12 -10.54 -10.49 7.30
N ASP A 13 -9.44 -9.76 7.54
CA ASP A 13 -8.39 -9.51 6.56
C ASP A 13 -7.43 -10.72 6.43
N SER A 14 -6.40 -10.60 5.57
CA SER A 14 -5.41 -11.66 5.33
C SER A 14 -4.60 -12.05 6.55
N ARG A 15 -4.52 -11.18 7.58
CA ARG A 15 -3.81 -11.41 8.84
C ARG A 15 -4.74 -11.90 9.95
N GLY A 16 -6.02 -12.12 9.65
CA GLY A 16 -7.03 -12.57 10.60
C GLY A 16 -7.53 -11.46 11.54
N ASN A 17 -7.25 -10.19 11.24
CA ASN A 17 -7.81 -9.06 12.00
C ASN A 17 -9.16 -8.64 11.41
N PRO A 18 -10.10 -8.12 12.23
CA PRO A 18 -11.35 -7.58 11.73
C PRO A 18 -11.19 -6.45 10.72
N THR A 19 -12.06 -6.37 9.72
CA THR A 19 -12.20 -5.22 8.81
C THR A 19 -13.66 -5.07 8.33
N VAL A 20 -13.97 -3.93 7.71
CA VAL A 20 -15.31 -3.55 7.25
C VAL A 20 -15.58 -4.12 5.85
N GLU A 21 -16.74 -4.75 5.67
CA GLU A 21 -17.34 -5.08 4.37
C GLU A 21 -18.69 -4.40 4.23
N VAL A 22 -18.96 -3.79 3.06
CA VAL A 22 -20.20 -3.11 2.73
C VAL A 22 -20.87 -3.76 1.54
N ASP A 23 -22.16 -4.06 1.68
CA ASP A 23 -23.08 -4.39 0.60
C ASP A 23 -23.97 -3.17 0.28
N LEU A 24 -23.95 -2.74 -0.98
CA LEU A 24 -24.85 -1.73 -1.54
C LEU A 24 -25.81 -2.40 -2.54
N HIS A 25 -27.11 -2.14 -2.42
CA HIS A 25 -28.13 -2.68 -3.32
C HIS A 25 -28.71 -1.57 -4.18
N THR A 26 -28.86 -1.87 -5.47
CA THR A 26 -29.64 -1.09 -6.44
C THR A 26 -30.55 -2.02 -7.23
N ALA A 27 -31.34 -1.50 -8.17
CA ALA A 27 -32.12 -2.36 -9.07
C ALA A 27 -31.25 -3.24 -9.99
N LYS A 28 -29.93 -2.98 -10.09
CA LYS A 28 -28.96 -3.82 -10.81
C LYS A 28 -28.42 -4.98 -9.97
N GLY A 29 -28.74 -5.06 -8.69
CA GLY A 29 -28.32 -6.13 -7.79
C GLY A 29 -27.52 -5.62 -6.60
N ARG A 30 -26.64 -6.49 -6.08
CA ARG A 30 -25.83 -6.23 -4.88
C ARG A 30 -24.36 -6.06 -5.25
N PHE A 31 -23.76 -4.99 -4.75
CA PHE A 31 -22.36 -4.62 -4.96
C PHE A 31 -21.65 -4.61 -3.62
N ARG A 32 -20.47 -5.22 -3.58
CA ARG A 32 -19.75 -5.49 -2.34
C ARG A 32 -18.34 -4.95 -2.39
N ALA A 33 -17.91 -4.29 -1.32
CA ALA A 33 -16.53 -3.88 -1.12
C ALA A 33 -16.08 -4.19 0.30
N ALA A 34 -14.80 -4.52 0.45
CA ALA A 34 -14.13 -4.66 1.73
C ALA A 34 -12.97 -3.67 1.80
N VAL A 35 -12.59 -3.29 3.01
CA VAL A 35 -11.55 -2.28 3.25
C VAL A 35 -10.25 -2.95 3.69
N PRO A 36 -9.09 -2.62 3.10
CA PRO A 36 -7.80 -3.13 3.58
C PRO A 36 -7.36 -2.43 4.87
N SER A 37 -6.36 -2.98 5.56
CA SER A 37 -5.72 -2.37 6.72
C SER A 37 -4.20 -2.54 6.61
N GLY A 38 -3.45 -1.45 6.85
CA GLY A 38 -1.98 -1.44 6.82
C GLY A 38 -1.33 -2.08 8.05
N ALA A 39 -0.01 -2.30 7.99
CA ALA A 39 0.80 -2.76 9.13
C ALA A 39 1.70 -1.63 9.65
N SER A 40 2.56 -1.10 8.77
CA SER A 40 3.22 0.19 8.90
C SER A 40 2.25 1.26 8.39
N THR A 41 1.75 2.09 9.30
CA THR A 41 0.81 3.17 8.97
C THR A 41 1.48 4.51 9.24
N GLY A 42 1.61 5.33 8.20
CA GLY A 42 2.08 6.70 8.34
C GLY A 42 1.22 7.50 9.33
N ILE A 43 1.84 8.42 10.09
CA ILE A 43 1.14 9.16 11.16
C ILE A 43 0.10 10.15 10.63
N TYR A 44 0.12 10.41 9.31
CA TYR A 44 -0.74 11.36 8.61
C TYR A 44 -1.90 10.70 7.86
N GLU A 45 -2.05 9.37 7.92
CA GLU A 45 -3.16 8.67 7.30
C GLU A 45 -4.52 9.09 7.87
N ALA A 46 -5.57 8.98 7.06
CA ALA A 46 -6.94 9.05 7.54
C ALA A 46 -7.21 7.93 8.55
N LEU A 47 -8.01 8.22 9.58
CA LEU A 47 -8.13 7.35 10.74
C LEU A 47 -8.85 6.04 10.41
N GLU A 48 -8.17 4.90 10.57
CA GLU A 48 -8.86 3.60 10.69
C GLU A 48 -9.51 3.49 12.07
N LEU A 49 -10.85 3.51 12.13
CA LEU A 49 -11.57 3.41 13.39
C LEU A 49 -11.62 1.96 13.90
N ARG A 50 -10.96 1.72 15.03
CA ARG A 50 -10.98 0.45 15.78
C ARG A 50 -11.78 0.58 17.08
N ASP A 51 -12.32 -0.54 17.56
CA ASP A 51 -13.17 -0.59 18.75
C ASP A 51 -12.40 -0.28 20.05
N GLY A 52 -11.14 -0.72 20.14
CA GLY A 52 -10.28 -0.54 21.32
C GLY A 52 -10.60 -1.47 22.49
N ASP A 53 -11.58 -2.37 22.35
CA ASP A 53 -11.94 -3.35 23.37
C ASP A 53 -10.92 -4.50 23.41
N LYS A 54 -10.01 -4.47 24.39
CA LYS A 54 -8.96 -5.48 24.57
C LYS A 54 -9.49 -6.90 24.76
N SER A 55 -10.76 -7.07 25.18
CA SER A 55 -11.37 -8.39 25.36
C SER A 55 -11.82 -9.03 24.03
N ARG A 56 -11.89 -8.24 22.94
CA ARG A 56 -12.39 -8.67 21.64
C ARG A 56 -11.38 -8.36 20.53
N TYR A 57 -10.89 -9.40 19.84
CA TYR A 57 -9.89 -9.26 18.78
C TYR A 57 -8.69 -8.39 19.19
N LEU A 58 -8.26 -8.47 20.46
CA LEU A 58 -7.14 -7.72 21.00
C LEU A 58 -7.28 -6.19 20.85
N GLY A 59 -8.51 -5.66 20.83
CA GLY A 59 -8.79 -4.24 20.60
C GLY A 59 -9.02 -3.85 19.14
N LYS A 60 -8.88 -4.79 18.19
CA LYS A 60 -8.91 -4.51 16.75
C LYS A 60 -10.29 -4.71 16.09
N GLY A 61 -11.35 -4.89 16.87
CA GLY A 61 -12.71 -4.93 16.32
C GLY A 61 -13.06 -3.66 15.52
N VAL A 62 -14.04 -3.76 14.61
CA VAL A 62 -14.52 -2.62 13.79
C VAL A 62 -16.04 -2.41 13.91
N LEU A 63 -16.65 -2.86 15.02
CA LEU A 63 -18.09 -2.76 15.22
C LEU A 63 -18.57 -1.31 15.24
N LYS A 64 -17.79 -0.37 15.76
CA LYS A 64 -18.11 1.07 15.71
C LYS A 64 -18.21 1.58 14.28
N ALA A 65 -17.23 1.27 13.42
CA ALA A 65 -17.25 1.66 12.01
C ALA A 65 -18.43 1.03 11.26
N VAL A 66 -18.70 -0.26 11.51
CA VAL A 66 -19.87 -0.96 10.97
C VAL A 66 -21.18 -0.32 11.42
N GLU A 67 -21.27 0.10 12.68
CA GLU A 67 -22.42 0.78 13.25
C GLU A 67 -22.64 2.16 12.60
N HIS A 68 -21.58 2.95 12.40
CA HIS A 68 -21.66 4.23 11.69
C HIS A 68 -22.23 4.07 10.28
N ILE A 69 -21.83 3.02 9.55
CA ILE A 69 -22.40 2.74 8.23
C ILE A 69 -23.89 2.39 8.34
N ASN A 70 -24.22 1.44 9.20
CA ASN A 70 -25.58 0.89 9.27
C ASN A 70 -26.61 1.86 9.85
N LYS A 71 -26.21 2.69 10.81
CA LYS A 71 -27.13 3.58 11.54
C LYS A 71 -27.08 5.04 11.11
N THR A 72 -26.01 5.47 10.43
CA THR A 72 -25.82 6.89 10.07
C THR A 72 -25.59 7.09 8.57
N LEU A 73 -24.45 6.63 8.02
CA LEU A 73 -24.10 6.89 6.61
C LEU A 73 -25.12 6.28 5.64
N GLY A 74 -25.50 5.02 5.86
CA GLY A 74 -26.45 4.29 5.03
C GLY A 74 -27.81 5.00 4.93
N PRO A 75 -28.52 5.24 6.06
CA PRO A 75 -29.77 6.00 6.07
C PRO A 75 -29.66 7.38 5.40
N ALA A 76 -28.61 8.14 5.71
CA ALA A 76 -28.42 9.49 5.17
C ALA A 76 -28.24 9.49 3.64
N LEU A 77 -27.49 8.53 3.10
CA LEU A 77 -27.29 8.38 1.65
C LEU A 77 -28.58 7.98 0.92
N LEU A 78 -29.37 7.08 1.52
CA LEU A 78 -30.67 6.67 0.96
C LEU A 78 -31.66 7.82 0.94
N GLU A 79 -31.69 8.65 1.97
CA GLU A 79 -32.52 9.86 2.04
C GLU A 79 -32.11 10.90 1.00
N LYS A 80 -30.79 11.09 0.79
CA LYS A 80 -30.25 12.05 -0.19
C LYS A 80 -30.56 11.69 -1.64
N LYS A 81 -30.84 10.41 -1.94
CA LYS A 81 -31.20 9.88 -3.26
C LYS A 81 -30.19 10.23 -4.36
N LEU A 82 -28.90 10.28 -4.02
CA LEU A 82 -27.83 10.48 -4.99
C LEU A 82 -27.74 9.29 -5.95
N SER A 83 -27.33 9.58 -7.19
CA SER A 83 -27.07 8.54 -8.19
C SER A 83 -25.72 7.89 -7.95
N VAL A 84 -25.63 6.56 -8.03
CA VAL A 84 -24.37 5.81 -7.85
C VAL A 84 -23.31 6.10 -8.92
N VAL A 85 -23.66 6.75 -10.04
CA VAL A 85 -22.68 7.16 -11.06
C VAL A 85 -22.01 8.50 -10.74
N ASP A 86 -22.57 9.27 -9.81
CA ASP A 86 -22.05 10.57 -9.38
C ASP A 86 -21.11 10.37 -8.17
N GLN A 87 -20.01 9.64 -8.37
CA GLN A 87 -19.06 9.25 -7.32
C GLN A 87 -18.63 10.45 -6.46
N GLU A 88 -18.25 11.55 -7.11
CA GLU A 88 -17.82 12.79 -6.43
C GLU A 88 -18.89 13.34 -5.48
N LYS A 89 -20.16 13.35 -5.88
CA LYS A 89 -21.24 13.86 -5.02
C LYS A 89 -21.48 12.95 -3.82
N VAL A 90 -21.36 11.64 -4.01
CA VAL A 90 -21.55 10.66 -2.93
C VAL A 90 -20.41 10.76 -1.92
N ASP A 91 -19.17 10.77 -2.39
CA ASP A 91 -17.99 10.90 -1.53
C ASP A 91 -17.99 12.25 -0.80
N LYS A 92 -18.23 13.35 -1.51
CA LYS A 92 -18.35 14.69 -0.90
C LYS A 92 -19.40 14.73 0.20
N PHE A 93 -20.57 14.12 -0.01
CA PHE A 93 -21.61 14.06 1.01
C PHE A 93 -21.17 13.29 2.26
N MET A 94 -20.47 12.15 2.10
CA MET A 94 -19.96 11.38 3.24
C MET A 94 -18.87 12.14 4.01
N ILE A 95 -17.97 12.82 3.28
CA ILE A 95 -16.89 13.64 3.87
C ILE A 95 -17.48 14.82 4.64
N GLU A 96 -18.46 15.53 4.08
CA GLU A 96 -19.15 16.63 4.77
C GLU A 96 -19.92 16.15 6.01
N LEU A 97 -20.52 14.97 5.96
CA LEU A 97 -21.26 14.39 7.07
C LEU A 97 -20.34 13.93 8.22
N ASP A 98 -19.13 13.46 7.88
CA ASP A 98 -18.06 13.21 8.85
C ASP A 98 -17.60 14.53 9.47
N GLY A 99 -17.22 15.49 8.62
CA GLY A 99 -16.88 16.85 9.03
C GLY A 99 -15.52 17.02 9.70
N THR A 100 -14.67 15.99 9.69
CA THR A 100 -13.30 16.05 10.23
C THR A 100 -12.25 15.92 9.12
N GLU A 101 -11.06 16.48 9.34
CA GLU A 101 -9.98 16.47 8.34
C GLU A 101 -9.48 15.06 8.01
N ASN A 102 -9.38 14.20 9.03
CA ASN A 102 -8.83 12.84 8.93
C ASN A 102 -9.90 11.75 9.03
N LYS A 103 -11.17 12.09 8.79
CA LYS A 103 -12.30 11.14 8.83
C LYS A 103 -12.47 10.43 10.18
N SER A 104 -12.10 11.10 11.27
CA SER A 104 -12.04 10.52 12.63
C SER A 104 -13.40 10.34 13.30
N LYS A 105 -14.46 10.97 12.80
CA LYS A 105 -15.81 10.80 13.38
C LYS A 105 -16.41 9.45 13.02
N PHE A 106 -16.31 9.03 11.76
CA PHE A 106 -16.84 7.73 11.31
C PHE A 106 -15.76 6.67 11.10
N GLY A 107 -14.52 7.10 10.90
CA GLY A 107 -13.43 6.26 10.41
C GLY A 107 -13.36 6.28 8.89
N ALA A 108 -12.15 6.41 8.35
CA ALA A 108 -11.86 6.28 6.92
C ALA A 108 -12.30 4.91 6.39
N ASN A 109 -12.18 3.87 7.21
CA ASN A 109 -12.67 2.52 6.90
C ASN A 109 -14.20 2.43 6.76
N ALA A 110 -14.97 3.27 7.44
CA ALA A 110 -16.41 3.33 7.24
C ALA A 110 -16.77 3.98 5.89
N ILE A 111 -16.15 5.13 5.60
CA ILE A 111 -16.42 5.92 4.39
C ILE A 111 -15.96 5.17 3.13
N LEU A 112 -14.73 4.63 3.16
CA LEU A 112 -14.15 3.95 2.01
C LEU A 112 -14.95 2.71 1.59
N GLY A 113 -15.45 1.92 2.55
CA GLY A 113 -16.25 0.73 2.26
C GLY A 113 -17.50 1.07 1.45
N VAL A 114 -18.18 2.16 1.82
CA VAL A 114 -19.34 2.67 1.07
C VAL A 114 -18.89 3.24 -0.28
N SER A 115 -17.84 4.06 -0.31
CA SER A 115 -17.29 4.69 -1.51
C SER A 115 -16.96 3.67 -2.62
N LEU A 116 -16.29 2.57 -2.27
CA LEU A 116 -15.94 1.49 -3.18
C LEU A 116 -17.17 0.71 -3.67
N ALA A 117 -18.15 0.46 -2.79
CA ALA A 117 -19.39 -0.22 -3.16
C ALA A 117 -20.24 0.63 -4.12
N VAL A 118 -20.24 1.95 -3.93
CA VAL A 118 -20.86 2.93 -4.85
C VAL A 118 -20.17 2.89 -6.21
N CYS A 119 -18.83 2.93 -6.26
CA CYS A 119 -18.09 2.85 -7.52
C CYS A 119 -18.41 1.57 -8.32
N LYS A 120 -18.50 0.42 -7.63
CA LYS A 120 -18.92 -0.86 -8.25
C LYS A 120 -20.36 -0.79 -8.80
N ALA A 121 -21.28 -0.19 -8.05
CA ALA A 121 -22.64 -0.01 -8.50
C ALA A 121 -22.75 0.98 -9.68
N GLY A 122 -21.93 2.05 -9.69
CA GLY A 122 -21.82 3.01 -10.77
C GLY A 122 -21.38 2.37 -12.08
N ALA A 123 -20.41 1.45 -12.03
CA ALA A 123 -19.97 0.69 -13.19
C ALA A 123 -21.10 -0.18 -13.78
N ALA A 124 -21.82 -0.91 -12.91
CA ALA A 124 -22.92 -1.77 -13.34
C ALA A 124 -24.14 -0.97 -13.85
N GLU A 125 -24.40 0.21 -13.29
CA GLU A 125 -25.42 1.13 -13.78
C GLU A 125 -25.10 1.61 -15.20
N LYS A 126 -23.83 1.93 -15.48
CA LYS A 126 -23.34 2.30 -16.82
C LYS A 126 -23.23 1.10 -17.78
N GLY A 127 -23.35 -0.14 -17.29
CA GLY A 127 -23.19 -1.34 -18.09
C GLY A 127 -21.75 -1.58 -18.57
N VAL A 128 -20.75 -1.10 -17.82
CA VAL A 128 -19.32 -1.22 -18.17
C VAL A 128 -18.52 -1.95 -17.08
N PRO A 129 -17.36 -2.54 -17.40
CA PRO A 129 -16.44 -3.06 -16.39
C PRO A 129 -15.98 -1.98 -15.41
N LEU A 130 -15.64 -2.38 -14.18
CA LEU A 130 -15.22 -1.47 -13.12
C LEU A 130 -14.01 -0.60 -13.53
N TYR A 131 -12.99 -1.18 -14.17
CA TYR A 131 -11.81 -0.42 -14.60
C TYR A 131 -12.16 0.68 -15.62
N ARG A 132 -13.15 0.45 -16.48
CA ARG A 132 -13.62 1.44 -17.45
C ARG A 132 -14.37 2.57 -16.74
N HIS A 133 -15.21 2.22 -15.76
CA HIS A 133 -15.88 3.21 -14.94
C HIS A 133 -14.90 4.11 -14.17
N ILE A 134 -13.88 3.52 -13.54
CA ILE A 134 -12.82 4.27 -12.84
C ILE A 134 -12.07 5.17 -13.82
N ALA A 135 -11.73 4.66 -15.01
CA ALA A 135 -11.08 5.45 -16.05
C ALA A 135 -11.95 6.63 -16.52
N ASP A 136 -13.27 6.45 -16.62
CA ASP A 136 -14.19 7.56 -16.92
C ASP A 136 -14.22 8.61 -15.79
N LEU A 137 -14.21 8.18 -14.53
CA LEU A 137 -14.17 9.07 -13.37
C LEU A 137 -12.85 9.87 -13.32
N ALA A 138 -11.74 9.24 -13.69
CA ALA A 138 -10.41 9.84 -13.74
C ALA A 138 -10.12 10.63 -15.04
N GLY A 139 -11.03 10.62 -16.02
CA GLY A 139 -10.82 11.29 -17.30
C GLY A 139 -9.78 10.63 -18.22
N ASN A 140 -9.53 9.33 -18.05
CA ASN A 140 -8.52 8.57 -18.79
C ASN A 140 -9.17 7.79 -19.97
N PRO A 141 -9.00 8.22 -21.23
CA PRO A 141 -9.59 7.52 -22.37
C PRO A 141 -8.89 6.18 -22.65
N ASP A 142 -7.57 6.18 -22.61
CA ASP A 142 -6.73 5.03 -22.93
C ASP A 142 -6.32 4.29 -21.65
N LEU A 143 -6.37 2.97 -21.72
CA LEU A 143 -6.03 2.10 -20.59
C LEU A 143 -4.64 1.51 -20.78
N VAL A 144 -3.93 1.37 -19.66
CA VAL A 144 -2.61 0.73 -19.60
C VAL A 144 -2.66 -0.41 -18.60
N LEU A 145 -2.10 -1.57 -18.95
CA LEU A 145 -1.85 -2.64 -17.99
C LEU A 145 -0.57 -2.32 -17.23
N PRO A 146 -0.56 -2.43 -15.89
CA PRO A 146 0.61 -2.06 -15.10
C PRO A 146 1.72 -3.11 -15.21
N VAL A 147 2.96 -2.70 -14.96
CA VAL A 147 4.02 -3.64 -14.57
C VAL A 147 3.74 -4.08 -13.13
N PRO A 148 3.59 -5.38 -12.85
CA PRO A 148 3.45 -5.84 -11.48
C PRO A 148 4.79 -5.75 -10.75
N ALA A 149 4.80 -5.12 -9.56
CA ALA A 149 5.90 -5.20 -8.60
C ALA A 149 5.56 -6.27 -7.56
N PHE A 150 6.26 -7.40 -7.62
CA PHE A 150 5.99 -8.54 -6.75
C PHE A 150 6.91 -8.47 -5.53
N ASN A 151 6.36 -8.26 -4.34
CA ASN A 151 7.11 -8.40 -3.09
C ASN A 151 7.45 -9.88 -2.86
N VAL A 152 8.73 -10.22 -2.97
CA VAL A 152 9.18 -11.64 -2.97
C VAL A 152 10.14 -11.98 -1.84
N ILE A 153 10.69 -10.98 -1.14
CA ILE A 153 11.36 -11.14 0.16
C ILE A 153 10.79 -10.08 1.11
N ASN A 154 10.25 -10.51 2.24
CA ASN A 154 9.74 -9.64 3.29
C ASN A 154 10.79 -9.44 4.39
N GLY A 155 10.95 -8.18 4.81
CA GLY A 155 11.66 -7.77 6.01
C GLY A 155 10.79 -6.84 6.85
N GLY A 156 11.42 -5.87 7.52
CA GLY A 156 10.75 -4.82 8.29
C GLY A 156 9.69 -5.36 9.25
N SER A 157 8.56 -4.68 9.30
CA SER A 157 7.40 -5.03 10.13
C SER A 157 6.55 -6.18 9.56
N HIS A 158 6.83 -6.61 8.32
CA HIS A 158 6.10 -7.69 7.62
C HIS A 158 6.68 -9.10 7.86
N ALA A 159 7.82 -9.22 8.55
CA ALA A 159 8.49 -10.49 8.77
C ALA A 159 9.24 -10.59 10.10
N GLY A 160 9.15 -11.77 10.74
CA GLY A 160 9.88 -12.13 11.96
C GLY A 160 11.37 -12.47 11.74
N ASN A 161 12.08 -11.70 10.92
CA ASN A 161 13.52 -11.79 10.68
C ASN A 161 14.25 -10.53 11.17
N LYS A 162 15.56 -10.40 10.92
CA LYS A 162 16.33 -9.19 11.29
C LYS A 162 16.35 -8.09 10.22
N LEU A 163 16.11 -8.45 8.97
CA LEU A 163 16.13 -7.57 7.80
C LEU A 163 15.28 -6.31 8.05
N ALA A 164 15.91 -5.13 8.01
CA ALA A 164 15.22 -3.88 8.38
C ALA A 164 14.30 -3.35 7.27
N MET A 165 14.74 -3.40 6.00
CA MET A 165 13.92 -2.93 4.88
C MET A 165 12.74 -3.87 4.65
N GLN A 166 11.58 -3.29 4.35
CA GLN A 166 10.30 -3.99 4.40
C GLN A 166 10.06 -4.92 3.21
N GLU A 167 10.40 -4.46 2.00
CA GLU A 167 10.06 -5.17 0.77
C GLU A 167 11.20 -5.17 -0.23
N PHE A 168 11.43 -6.34 -0.84
CA PHE A 168 12.30 -6.48 -1.99
C PHE A 168 11.49 -7.09 -3.12
N MET A 169 11.23 -6.25 -4.11
CA MET A 169 10.32 -6.53 -5.20
C MET A 169 11.03 -6.87 -6.49
N ILE A 170 10.41 -7.70 -7.32
CA ILE A 170 10.80 -7.91 -8.72
C ILE A 170 9.76 -7.31 -9.66
N LEU A 171 10.24 -6.65 -10.72
CA LEU A 171 9.43 -5.97 -11.73
C LEU A 171 9.79 -6.50 -13.13
N PRO A 172 8.95 -7.32 -13.77
CA PRO A 172 9.18 -7.84 -15.12
C PRO A 172 8.96 -6.81 -16.25
N VAL A 173 9.73 -5.71 -16.25
CA VAL A 173 9.60 -4.59 -17.21
C VAL A 173 9.85 -4.98 -18.67
N GLY A 174 10.60 -6.07 -18.92
CA GLY A 174 10.87 -6.58 -20.26
C GLY A 174 9.84 -7.58 -20.79
N ALA A 175 8.71 -7.76 -20.09
CA ALA A 175 7.61 -8.60 -20.55
C ALA A 175 6.76 -7.91 -21.63
N SER A 176 6.29 -8.66 -22.63
CA SER A 176 5.47 -8.12 -23.73
C SER A 176 3.98 -8.02 -23.39
N SER A 177 3.56 -8.52 -22.23
CA SER A 177 2.18 -8.48 -21.76
C SER A 177 2.11 -8.71 -20.25
N PHE A 178 1.01 -8.29 -19.62
CA PHE A 178 0.77 -8.58 -18.20
C PHE A 178 0.78 -10.09 -17.90
N LYS A 179 0.25 -10.92 -18.81
CA LYS A 179 0.27 -12.39 -18.66
C LYS A 179 1.70 -12.93 -18.64
N GLU A 180 2.58 -12.43 -19.51
CA GLU A 180 3.99 -12.81 -19.49
C GLU A 180 4.69 -12.31 -18.22
N ALA A 181 4.39 -11.08 -17.79
CA ALA A 181 4.95 -10.53 -16.55
C ALA A 181 4.59 -11.40 -15.33
N MET A 182 3.33 -11.86 -15.23
CA MET A 182 2.90 -12.79 -14.19
C MET A 182 3.67 -14.12 -14.23
N ARG A 183 3.88 -14.69 -15.42
CA ARG A 183 4.67 -15.93 -15.58
C ARG A 183 6.10 -15.72 -15.11
N ILE A 184 6.77 -14.66 -15.59
CA ILE A 184 8.16 -14.33 -15.24
C ILE A 184 8.28 -14.15 -13.72
N GLY A 185 7.40 -13.35 -13.12
CA GLY A 185 7.39 -13.12 -11.67
C GLY A 185 7.25 -14.43 -10.88
N ALA A 186 6.30 -15.29 -11.26
CA ALA A 186 6.09 -16.58 -10.60
C ALA A 186 7.29 -17.54 -10.74
N GLU A 187 7.91 -17.60 -11.93
CA GLU A 187 9.09 -18.44 -12.16
C GLU A 187 10.30 -17.94 -11.34
N VAL A 188 10.53 -16.63 -11.28
CA VAL A 188 11.58 -16.05 -10.43
C VAL A 188 11.30 -16.33 -8.95
N TYR A 189 10.05 -16.18 -8.48
CA TYR A 189 9.66 -16.49 -7.10
C TYR A 189 9.92 -17.97 -6.73
N HIS A 190 9.60 -18.91 -7.61
CA HIS A 190 9.89 -20.33 -7.37
C HIS A 190 11.38 -20.66 -7.37
N HIS A 191 12.18 -20.02 -8.24
CA HIS A 191 13.64 -20.15 -8.20
C HIS A 191 14.21 -19.56 -6.91
N LEU A 192 13.71 -18.39 -6.49
CA LEU A 192 14.11 -17.74 -5.25
C LEU A 192 13.86 -18.64 -4.04
N LYS A 193 12.72 -19.34 -3.99
CA LYS A 193 12.46 -20.36 -2.96
C LYS A 193 13.57 -21.41 -2.90
N GLY A 194 14.01 -21.90 -4.06
CA GLY A 194 15.10 -22.87 -4.19
C GLY A 194 16.44 -22.32 -3.70
N VAL A 195 16.78 -21.09 -4.11
CA VAL A 195 18.02 -20.39 -3.71
C VAL A 195 18.06 -20.20 -2.19
N ILE A 196 16.97 -19.67 -1.60
CA ILE A 196 16.85 -19.46 -0.15
C ILE A 196 16.95 -20.79 0.59
N LYS A 197 16.21 -21.82 0.14
CA LYS A 197 16.23 -23.15 0.75
C LYS A 197 17.63 -23.77 0.75
N ALA A 198 18.36 -23.61 -0.34
CA ALA A 198 19.72 -24.14 -0.46
C ALA A 198 20.70 -23.43 0.47
N LYS A 199 20.55 -22.11 0.66
CA LYS A 199 21.49 -21.29 1.45
C LYS A 199 21.18 -21.27 2.95
N TYR A 200 19.90 -21.15 3.34
CA TYR A 200 19.47 -20.98 4.75
C TYR A 200 18.59 -22.11 5.28
N GLY A 201 18.35 -23.14 4.47
CA GLY A 201 17.50 -24.27 4.84
C GLY A 201 16.02 -24.04 4.59
N LYS A 202 15.23 -25.12 4.75
CA LYS A 202 13.80 -25.13 4.43
C LYS A 202 12.98 -24.14 5.26
N ASP A 203 13.37 -23.90 6.51
CA ASP A 203 12.60 -23.08 7.44
C ASP A 203 12.63 -21.59 7.08
N ALA A 204 13.64 -21.17 6.28
CA ALA A 204 13.73 -19.83 5.70
C ALA A 204 12.80 -19.60 4.51
N THR A 205 12.03 -20.61 4.08
CA THR A 205 11.08 -20.51 2.96
C THR A 205 9.62 -20.37 3.38
N ASN A 206 9.39 -20.11 4.66
CA ASN A 206 8.10 -19.57 5.12
C ASN A 206 7.93 -18.15 4.57
N VAL A 207 6.68 -17.71 4.49
CA VAL A 207 6.32 -16.42 3.91
C VAL A 207 5.91 -15.42 4.98
N GLY A 208 6.16 -14.13 4.72
CA GLY A 208 5.66 -13.01 5.51
C GLY A 208 4.20 -12.67 5.18
N ASP A 209 3.74 -11.53 5.69
CA ASP A 209 2.34 -11.08 5.56
C ASP A 209 1.87 -10.94 4.10
N GLU A 210 2.79 -10.70 3.17
CA GLU A 210 2.50 -10.44 1.75
C GLU A 210 2.91 -11.57 0.81
N GLY A 211 3.30 -12.73 1.35
CA GLY A 211 3.64 -13.91 0.55
C GLY A 211 5.09 -14.00 0.05
N GLY A 212 5.90 -12.96 0.25
CA GLY A 212 7.34 -13.00 0.05
C GLY A 212 8.04 -13.87 1.11
N PHE A 213 9.22 -14.40 0.81
CA PHE A 213 9.97 -15.23 1.76
C PHE A 213 10.55 -14.38 2.89
N ALA A 214 10.63 -14.96 4.09
CA ALA A 214 11.20 -14.29 5.27
C ALA A 214 12.49 -14.98 5.75
N PRO A 215 13.58 -14.98 4.97
CA PRO A 215 14.84 -15.56 5.41
C PRO A 215 15.41 -14.78 6.59
N ASN A 216 16.11 -15.48 7.49
CA ASN A 216 16.73 -14.87 8.67
C ASN A 216 18.07 -14.20 8.32
N ILE A 217 17.99 -13.15 7.50
CA ILE A 217 19.11 -12.30 7.10
C ILE A 217 18.99 -10.95 7.79
N LEU A 218 20.13 -10.29 8.01
CA LEU A 218 20.21 -8.93 8.56
C LEU A 218 20.53 -7.91 7.47
N GLU A 219 21.50 -8.25 6.61
CA GLU A 219 22.04 -7.33 5.63
C GLU A 219 21.12 -7.17 4.41
N ASN A 220 20.75 -5.94 4.09
CA ASN A 220 19.83 -5.64 2.99
C ASN A 220 20.42 -5.98 1.60
N ASN A 221 21.76 -5.90 1.46
CA ASN A 221 22.44 -6.32 0.23
C ASN A 221 22.32 -7.83 -0.01
N GLU A 222 22.17 -8.64 1.04
CA GLU A 222 22.03 -10.09 0.94
C GLU A 222 20.69 -10.46 0.30
N ALA A 223 19.62 -9.71 0.61
CA ALA A 223 18.33 -9.85 -0.06
C ALA A 223 18.44 -9.54 -1.57
N LEU A 224 19.13 -8.45 -1.93
CA LEU A 224 19.35 -8.08 -3.34
C LEU A 224 20.17 -9.13 -4.10
N GLU A 225 21.19 -9.71 -3.47
CA GLU A 225 22.00 -10.77 -4.10
C GLU A 225 21.19 -12.07 -4.28
N LEU A 226 20.30 -12.41 -3.35
CA LEU A 226 19.37 -13.53 -3.52
C LEU A 226 18.42 -13.31 -4.71
N LEU A 227 17.88 -12.09 -4.86
CA LEU A 227 17.03 -11.74 -6.00
C LEU A 227 17.80 -11.83 -7.32
N LYS A 228 18.99 -11.24 -7.38
CA LYS A 228 19.87 -11.31 -8.56
C LYS A 228 20.15 -12.75 -8.97
N THR A 229 20.50 -13.60 -8.00
CA THR A 229 20.74 -15.03 -8.21
C THR A 229 19.49 -15.74 -8.73
N ALA A 230 18.32 -15.47 -8.16
CA ALA A 230 17.06 -16.07 -8.58
C ALA A 230 16.62 -15.63 -9.98
N ILE A 231 16.77 -14.34 -10.30
CA ILE A 231 16.50 -13.78 -11.64
C ILE A 231 17.39 -14.45 -12.69
N GLN A 232 18.68 -14.59 -12.38
CA GLN A 232 19.64 -15.27 -13.26
C GLN A 232 19.28 -16.76 -13.45
N ALA A 233 18.94 -17.46 -12.36
CA ALA A 233 18.57 -18.87 -12.40
C ALA A 233 17.29 -19.12 -13.20
N ALA A 234 16.33 -18.19 -13.14
CA ALA A 234 15.10 -18.23 -13.94
C ALA A 234 15.31 -17.85 -15.42
N GLY A 235 16.49 -17.36 -15.80
CA GLY A 235 16.81 -16.98 -17.19
C GLY A 235 16.25 -15.63 -17.63
N TYR A 236 16.01 -14.70 -16.70
CA TYR A 236 15.42 -13.38 -17.00
C TYR A 236 16.27 -12.15 -16.61
N PRO A 237 17.62 -12.17 -16.71
CA PRO A 237 18.47 -11.04 -16.26
C PRO A 237 18.18 -9.73 -17.02
N ASP A 238 17.74 -9.81 -18.28
CA ASP A 238 17.47 -8.63 -19.11
C ASP A 238 15.99 -8.19 -19.08
N LYS A 239 15.12 -8.93 -18.37
CA LYS A 239 13.67 -8.66 -18.32
C LYS A 239 13.16 -8.19 -16.96
N VAL A 240 13.91 -8.45 -15.89
CA VAL A 240 13.48 -8.20 -14.52
C VAL A 240 14.41 -7.21 -13.85
N VAL A 241 13.83 -6.16 -13.29
CA VAL A 241 14.50 -5.17 -12.44
C VAL A 241 13.94 -5.26 -11.01
N ILE A 242 14.55 -4.55 -10.08
CA ILE A 242 14.23 -4.61 -8.64
C ILE A 242 13.60 -3.30 -8.19
N GLY A 243 12.58 -3.41 -7.34
CA GLY A 243 12.03 -2.32 -6.54
C GLY A 243 12.23 -2.62 -5.06
N MET A 244 12.23 -1.59 -4.23
CA MET A 244 12.33 -1.74 -2.78
C MET A 244 11.31 -0.84 -2.12
N ASP A 245 10.65 -1.32 -1.07
CA ASP A 245 10.06 -0.46 -0.04
C ASP A 245 10.90 -0.62 1.22
N VAL A 246 11.47 0.50 1.65
CA VAL A 246 12.33 0.56 2.81
C VAL A 246 11.50 0.74 4.08
N ALA A 247 10.38 1.46 4.02
CA ALA A 247 9.57 1.88 5.17
C ALA A 247 10.42 2.50 6.30
N ALA A 248 11.28 3.47 5.95
CA ALA A 248 12.31 3.96 6.85
C ALA A 248 11.80 4.63 8.14
N SER A 249 10.55 5.11 8.14
CA SER A 249 9.87 5.63 9.33
C SER A 249 9.85 4.62 10.49
N GLU A 250 9.72 3.31 10.20
CA GLU A 250 9.63 2.24 11.20
C GLU A 250 10.93 2.10 12.04
N PHE A 251 12.06 2.45 11.43
CA PHE A 251 13.38 2.37 12.06
C PHE A 251 14.07 3.73 12.21
N TYR A 252 13.33 4.82 12.04
CA TYR A 252 13.80 6.15 12.36
C TYR A 252 13.87 6.34 13.88
N ARG A 253 15.02 6.80 14.38
CA ARG A 253 15.33 7.00 15.80
C ARG A 253 16.09 8.30 15.97
N ASN A 254 15.46 9.31 16.57
CA ASN A 254 16.11 10.55 17.01
C ASN A 254 16.98 11.23 15.93
N GLY A 255 16.49 11.39 14.69
CA GLY A 255 17.27 12.00 13.60
C GLY A 255 18.21 11.06 12.85
N LYS A 256 18.17 9.76 13.17
CA LYS A 256 19.00 8.70 12.57
C LYS A 256 18.15 7.47 12.24
N TYR A 257 18.77 6.45 11.68
CA TYR A 257 18.12 5.23 11.22
C TYR A 257 18.81 3.99 11.80
N ASP A 258 18.02 3.04 12.32
CA ASP A 258 18.50 1.79 12.91
C ASP A 258 18.23 0.58 11.99
N LEU A 259 19.23 0.15 11.22
CA LEU A 259 19.10 -0.99 10.31
C LEU A 259 19.04 -2.37 11.02
N ASP A 260 18.99 -2.42 12.35
CA ASP A 260 18.72 -3.63 13.13
C ASP A 260 17.67 -3.37 14.23
N PHE A 261 16.67 -2.51 13.95
CA PHE A 261 15.64 -2.06 14.90
C PHE A 261 14.80 -3.16 15.57
N LYS A 262 14.83 -4.38 15.02
CA LYS A 262 14.14 -5.56 15.57
C LYS A 262 14.96 -6.28 16.65
N SER A 263 16.24 -5.93 16.79
CA SER A 263 17.10 -6.32 17.89
C SER A 263 17.06 -5.24 18.99
N PRO A 264 17.48 -5.55 20.24
CA PRO A 264 17.57 -4.54 21.30
C PRO A 264 18.28 -3.27 20.83
N ASP A 265 17.73 -2.11 21.20
CA ASP A 265 18.19 -0.81 20.71
C ASP A 265 19.65 -0.54 21.13
N ASP A 266 20.44 -0.04 20.16
CA ASP A 266 21.82 0.37 20.33
C ASP A 266 22.08 1.66 19.52
N PRO A 267 22.10 2.83 20.16
CA PRO A 267 22.33 4.10 19.47
C PRO A 267 23.69 4.21 18.74
N SER A 268 24.66 3.35 19.04
CA SER A 268 25.98 3.38 18.41
C SER A 268 25.98 2.87 16.97
N ARG A 269 25.02 2.00 16.61
CA ARG A 269 24.84 1.48 15.24
C ARG A 269 23.94 2.37 14.36
N HIS A 270 23.26 3.35 14.93
CA HIS A 270 22.37 4.23 14.18
C HIS A 270 23.15 5.07 13.15
N ILE A 271 22.65 5.13 11.92
CA ILE A 271 23.27 5.87 10.81
C ILE A 271 22.48 7.13 10.45
N THR A 272 23.15 8.14 9.89
CA THR A 272 22.48 9.37 9.41
C THR A 272 21.75 9.11 8.09
N GLY A 273 20.79 9.98 7.74
CA GLY A 273 20.12 9.94 6.45
C GLY A 273 21.09 10.00 5.26
N GLU A 274 22.18 10.77 5.38
CA GLU A 274 23.25 10.83 4.38
C GLU A 274 23.93 9.47 4.17
N LYS A 275 24.31 8.78 5.26
CA LYS A 275 24.93 7.45 5.19
C LYS A 275 23.97 6.41 4.61
N LEU A 276 22.68 6.52 4.96
CA LEU A 276 21.64 5.66 4.41
C LEU A 276 21.43 5.91 2.90
N GLY A 277 21.45 7.18 2.47
CA GLY A 277 21.44 7.56 1.06
C GLY A 277 22.63 7.00 0.27
N GLU A 278 23.84 7.04 0.84
CA GLU A 278 25.03 6.43 0.21
C GLU A 278 24.91 4.90 0.11
N LEU A 279 24.29 4.24 1.10
CA LEU A 279 23.98 2.82 1.03
C LEU A 279 23.03 2.52 -0.15
N TYR A 280 21.96 3.30 -0.33
CA TYR A 280 21.06 3.13 -1.47
C TYR A 280 21.74 3.37 -2.81
N LYS A 281 22.59 4.40 -2.93
CA LYS A 281 23.40 4.62 -4.15
C LYS A 281 24.29 3.41 -4.46
N SER A 282 24.83 2.75 -3.44
CA SER A 282 25.57 1.50 -3.62
C SER A 282 24.68 0.36 -4.14
N PHE A 283 23.41 0.30 -3.73
CA PHE A 283 22.46 -0.68 -4.24
C PHE A 283 22.12 -0.43 -5.71
N ILE A 284 21.79 0.82 -6.06
CA ILE A 284 21.50 1.25 -7.44
C ILE A 284 22.70 0.96 -8.37
N LYS A 285 23.93 1.13 -7.87
CA LYS A 285 25.14 0.86 -8.65
C LYS A 285 25.37 -0.64 -8.90
N ASN A 286 25.07 -1.49 -7.92
CA ASN A 286 25.49 -2.90 -7.93
C ASN A 286 24.38 -3.88 -8.34
N TYR A 287 23.12 -3.44 -8.30
CA TYR A 287 21.93 -4.24 -8.58
C TYR A 287 20.99 -3.47 -9.51
N PRO A 288 20.10 -4.14 -10.27
CA PRO A 288 19.16 -3.47 -11.18
C PRO A 288 17.98 -2.82 -10.42
N VAL A 289 18.27 -2.01 -9.39
CA VAL A 289 17.26 -1.29 -8.61
C VAL A 289 16.81 -0.06 -9.39
N VAL A 290 15.52 0.02 -9.69
CA VAL A 290 14.92 1.12 -10.46
C VAL A 290 13.85 1.89 -9.69
N SER A 291 13.45 1.40 -8.51
CA SER A 291 12.47 2.05 -7.64
C SER A 291 12.84 1.86 -6.18
N ILE A 292 12.82 2.93 -5.39
CA ILE A 292 12.95 2.89 -3.94
C ILE A 292 11.81 3.72 -3.32
N GLU A 293 10.99 3.07 -2.53
CA GLU A 293 9.89 3.64 -1.75
C GLU A 293 10.34 3.90 -0.31
N ASP A 294 9.85 4.99 0.26
CA ASP A 294 10.13 5.47 1.62
C ASP A 294 11.58 5.31 2.09
N PRO A 295 12.57 5.82 1.31
CA PRO A 295 13.98 5.71 1.68
C PRO A 295 14.33 6.41 3.01
N PHE A 296 13.52 7.36 3.46
CA PHE A 296 13.72 8.15 4.68
C PHE A 296 12.40 8.35 5.42
N ASP A 297 12.48 8.80 6.67
CA ASP A 297 11.32 9.07 7.50
C ASP A 297 10.35 10.06 6.84
N GLN A 298 9.06 9.88 7.12
CA GLN A 298 7.93 10.65 6.58
C GLN A 298 8.01 12.17 6.79
N ASP A 299 8.87 12.67 7.70
CA ASP A 299 9.11 14.11 7.92
C ASP A 299 10.56 14.55 7.64
N ASP A 300 11.45 13.66 7.21
CA ASP A 300 12.85 13.98 6.86
C ASP A 300 12.99 14.59 5.44
N TRP A 301 12.18 15.62 5.17
CA TRP A 301 12.05 16.27 3.87
C TRP A 301 13.38 16.69 3.21
N ALA A 302 14.35 17.11 4.04
CA ALA A 302 15.65 17.55 3.58
C ALA A 302 16.45 16.39 2.98
N THR A 303 16.43 15.23 3.64
CA THR A 303 17.14 14.05 3.17
C THR A 303 16.48 13.46 1.92
N TRP A 304 15.15 13.42 1.86
CA TRP A 304 14.40 13.07 0.64
C TRP A 304 14.81 13.92 -0.57
N THR A 305 14.78 15.24 -0.41
CA THR A 305 15.12 16.19 -1.48
C THR A 305 16.58 16.04 -1.93
N SER A 306 17.51 15.93 -0.97
CA SER A 306 18.93 15.73 -1.26
C SER A 306 19.17 14.43 -2.03
N PHE A 307 18.55 13.34 -1.58
CA PHE A 307 18.71 12.04 -2.22
C PHE A 307 18.14 12.00 -3.63
N LEU A 308 16.90 12.50 -3.85
CA LEU A 308 16.29 12.54 -5.18
C LEU A 308 17.17 13.31 -6.18
N SER A 309 17.81 14.42 -5.74
CA SER A 309 18.70 15.20 -6.60
C SER A 309 19.96 14.43 -7.04
N GLY A 310 20.34 13.38 -6.32
CA GLY A 310 21.54 12.59 -6.55
C GLY A 310 21.32 11.26 -7.26
N VAL A 311 20.08 10.91 -7.64
CA VAL A 311 19.73 9.64 -8.28
C VAL A 311 18.81 9.87 -9.48
N ASN A 312 18.79 8.93 -10.42
CA ASN A 312 17.93 8.96 -11.60
C ASN A 312 17.09 7.69 -11.70
N ILE A 313 16.40 7.36 -10.61
CA ILE A 313 15.48 6.24 -10.51
C ILE A 313 14.13 6.72 -9.97
N GLN A 314 13.14 5.84 -9.92
CA GLN A 314 11.87 6.13 -9.25
C GLN A 314 12.08 6.18 -7.73
N ILE A 315 11.64 7.28 -7.11
CA ILE A 315 11.57 7.46 -5.67
C ILE A 315 10.10 7.65 -5.32
N VAL A 316 9.55 6.71 -4.58
CA VAL A 316 8.13 6.62 -4.28
C VAL A 316 7.89 7.17 -2.87
N GLY A 317 6.92 8.08 -2.73
CA GLY A 317 6.42 8.50 -1.42
C GLY A 317 5.19 7.71 -1.03
N ASP A 318 5.26 6.96 0.06
CA ASP A 318 4.15 6.28 0.72
C ASP A 318 3.76 7.01 2.01
N ASP A 319 4.40 6.74 3.16
CA ASP A 319 4.16 7.45 4.43
C ASP A 319 4.45 8.95 4.32
N LEU A 320 5.38 9.33 3.43
CA LEU A 320 5.67 10.72 3.12
C LEU A 320 4.42 11.47 2.63
N THR A 321 3.58 10.81 1.83
CA THR A 321 2.48 11.46 1.11
C THR A 321 1.10 11.01 1.56
N VAL A 322 0.97 9.80 2.11
CA VAL A 322 -0.24 9.14 2.62
C VAL A 322 -1.47 9.32 1.71
N THR A 323 -1.26 9.32 0.39
CA THR A 323 -2.30 9.62 -0.61
C THR A 323 -3.06 10.94 -0.32
N ASN A 324 -2.42 11.89 0.37
CA ASN A 324 -3.03 13.15 0.82
C ASN A 324 -2.60 14.31 -0.09
N PRO A 325 -3.55 14.98 -0.79
CA PRO A 325 -3.23 16.05 -1.72
C PRO A 325 -2.37 17.19 -1.13
N LYS A 326 -2.49 17.49 0.17
CA LYS A 326 -1.67 18.53 0.83
C LYS A 326 -0.21 18.10 0.94
N ARG A 327 0.05 16.85 1.35
CA ARG A 327 1.42 16.32 1.46
C ARG A 327 2.02 16.04 0.08
N ILE A 328 1.21 15.58 -0.88
CA ILE A 328 1.64 15.45 -2.28
C ILE A 328 2.07 16.81 -2.83
N ALA A 329 1.29 17.87 -2.65
CA ALA A 329 1.65 19.21 -3.09
C ALA A 329 2.98 19.68 -2.45
N GLN A 330 3.17 19.41 -1.15
CA GLN A 330 4.42 19.71 -0.45
C GLN A 330 5.61 18.90 -1.00
N ALA A 331 5.41 17.61 -1.30
CA ALA A 331 6.45 16.75 -1.88
C ALA A 331 6.85 17.21 -3.28
N VAL A 332 5.89 17.66 -4.09
CA VAL A 332 6.13 18.28 -5.39
C VAL A 332 6.91 19.59 -5.26
N GLU A 333 6.50 20.48 -4.36
CA GLU A 333 7.17 21.76 -4.12
C GLU A 333 8.63 21.55 -3.69
N LYS A 334 8.86 20.61 -2.78
CA LYS A 334 10.19 20.28 -2.25
C LYS A 334 11.02 19.41 -3.18
N LYS A 335 10.42 18.80 -4.21
CA LYS A 335 11.05 17.76 -5.03
C LYS A 335 11.58 16.63 -4.16
N ALA A 336 10.71 16.12 -3.28
CA ALA A 336 11.06 15.08 -2.32
C ALA A 336 11.02 13.68 -2.94
N CYS A 337 10.02 13.41 -3.79
CA CYS A 337 9.84 12.15 -4.52
C CYS A 337 9.37 12.43 -5.96
N ASN A 338 9.34 11.41 -6.82
CA ASN A 338 8.86 11.52 -8.21
C ASN A 338 7.79 10.47 -8.56
N CYS A 339 7.29 9.74 -7.56
CA CYS A 339 6.20 8.78 -7.68
C CYS A 339 5.38 8.77 -6.39
N LEU A 340 4.08 8.53 -6.52
CA LEU A 340 3.12 8.38 -5.42
C LEU A 340 2.78 6.90 -5.26
N LEU A 341 2.86 6.38 -4.03
CA LEU A 341 2.15 5.15 -3.71
C LEU A 341 0.69 5.50 -3.36
N LEU A 342 -0.24 4.99 -4.16
CA LEU A 342 -1.67 5.31 -4.02
C LEU A 342 -2.39 4.20 -3.24
N LYS A 343 -2.64 4.45 -1.96
CA LYS A 343 -3.41 3.58 -1.07
C LYS A 343 -4.74 4.24 -0.72
N VAL A 344 -5.83 3.74 -1.31
CA VAL A 344 -7.17 4.34 -1.18
C VAL A 344 -7.67 4.48 0.27
N ASN A 345 -7.19 3.64 1.20
CA ASN A 345 -7.55 3.70 2.62
C ASN A 345 -6.79 4.77 3.41
N GLN A 346 -5.62 5.23 2.92
CA GLN A 346 -4.90 6.31 3.56
C GLN A 346 -5.64 7.65 3.43
N ILE A 347 -6.44 7.82 2.36
CA ILE A 347 -7.26 9.01 2.17
C ILE A 347 -8.75 8.77 2.44
N GLY A 348 -9.27 7.56 2.20
CA GLY A 348 -10.57 7.12 2.68
C GLY A 348 -11.76 7.31 1.72
N SER A 349 -11.54 7.74 0.48
CA SER A 349 -12.58 7.74 -0.57
C SER A 349 -11.99 7.55 -1.96
N VAL A 350 -12.78 7.00 -2.90
CA VAL A 350 -12.38 6.82 -4.30
C VAL A 350 -12.13 8.17 -4.97
N THR A 351 -12.98 9.18 -4.71
CA THR A 351 -12.82 10.51 -5.30
C THR A 351 -11.51 11.17 -4.90
N GLU A 352 -11.20 11.22 -3.59
CA GLU A 352 -9.94 11.83 -3.13
C GLU A 352 -8.72 11.03 -3.62
N SER A 353 -8.86 9.71 -3.77
CA SER A 353 -7.80 8.87 -4.35
C SER A 353 -7.54 9.15 -5.83
N ILE A 354 -8.57 9.50 -6.62
CA ILE A 354 -8.41 9.88 -8.03
C ILE A 354 -7.81 11.28 -8.17
N GLN A 355 -8.06 12.15 -7.20
CA GLN A 355 -7.56 13.53 -7.18
C GLN A 355 -6.09 13.63 -6.75
N ALA A 356 -5.67 12.74 -5.84
CA ALA A 356 -4.28 12.54 -5.44
C ALA A 356 -3.46 12.01 -6.63
#